data_AF-A0A524FAK4-F1
#
_entry.id   AF-A0A524FAK4-F1
#
_cell.length_a   1.000
_cell.length_b   1.000
_cell.length_c   1.000
_cell.angle_alpha   90.00
_cell.angle_beta   90.00
_cell.angle_gamma   90.00
#
_symmetry.space_group_name_H-M   'P 1'
#
loop_
_entity.id
_entity.type
_entity.pdbx_description
1 polymer ?
#
loop_
_entity_poly.entity_id
_entity_poly.type
_entity_poly.pdbx_seq_one_letter_code
_entity_poly.pdbx_strand_id
1 'polypeptide(L)'
;MPRCKSCGKEIDDYQYQQFKGKCSDCVRVKKAGKSDAIGWGAFFVIMGLLALVAGIFLTFQTQSFESIIFLGITSCALLTLGGFLILYGRK
;
A
#
# COMPACT_ATOMS: atom_id res chain seq x y z
N MET A 1 28.13 24.58 -3.87
CA MET A 1 26.73 24.30 -3.48
C MET A 1 26.47 22.81 -3.68
N PRO A 2 25.90 22.10 -2.70
CA PRO A 2 25.65 20.68 -2.83
C PRO A 2 24.55 20.39 -3.86
N ARG A 3 24.62 19.23 -4.50
CA ARG A 3 23.62 18.78 -5.49
C ARG A 3 22.79 17.63 -4.93
N CYS A 4 21.53 17.59 -5.34
CA CYS A 4 20.61 16.52 -5.00
C CYS A 4 21.08 15.19 -5.60
N LYS A 5 21.16 14.14 -4.77
CA LYS A 5 21.59 12.79 -5.21
C LYS A 5 20.65 12.12 -6.23
N SER A 6 19.38 12.51 -6.29
CA SER A 6 18.39 11.86 -7.17
C SER A 6 18.18 12.58 -8.50
N CYS A 7 18.25 13.91 -8.52
CA CYS A 7 17.92 14.69 -9.73
C CYS A 7 19.05 15.63 -10.18
N GLY A 8 20.16 15.71 -9.44
CA GLY A 8 21.31 16.56 -9.80
C GLY A 8 21.10 18.07 -9.62
N LYS A 9 19.89 18.52 -9.26
CA LYS A 9 19.58 19.94 -9.01
C LYS A 9 20.41 20.49 -7.85
N GLU A 10 20.90 21.72 -7.97
CA GLU A 10 21.54 22.42 -6.86
C GLU A 10 20.53 22.69 -5.74
N ILE A 11 20.98 22.44 -4.51
CA ILE A 11 20.19 22.54 -3.30
C ILE A 11 21.02 23.26 -2.23
N ASP A 12 20.35 23.97 -1.33
CA ASP A 12 21.02 24.64 -0.21
C ASP A 12 21.60 23.63 0.79
N ASP A 13 22.66 24.04 1.50
CA ASP A 13 23.28 23.23 2.55
C ASP A 13 22.28 22.83 3.65
N TYR A 14 21.33 23.71 3.96
CA TYR A 14 20.22 23.40 4.88
C TYR A 14 19.36 22.24 4.38
N GLN A 15 18.98 22.27 3.10
CA GLN A 15 18.19 21.19 2.49
C GLN A 15 19.00 19.89 2.40
N TYR A 16 20.31 19.99 2.13
CA TYR A 16 21.20 18.83 2.07
C TYR A 16 21.27 18.10 3.42
N GLN A 17 21.38 18.85 4.52
CA GLN A 17 21.40 18.27 5.87
C GLN A 17 20.04 17.70 6.28
N GLN A 18 18.94 18.43 6.09
CA GLN A 18 17.61 17.97 6.51
C GLN A 18 17.07 16.78 5.70
N PHE A 19 17.26 16.79 4.39
CA PHE A 19 16.68 15.79 3.49
C PHE A 19 17.68 14.69 3.09
N LYS A 20 18.78 14.53 3.85
CA LYS A 20 19.83 13.52 3.61
C LYS A 20 20.38 13.57 2.17
N GLY A 21 20.59 14.78 1.65
CA GLY A 21 21.09 15.03 0.30
C GLY A 21 20.06 14.87 -0.82
N LYS A 22 18.76 14.94 -0.51
CA LYS A 22 17.67 14.98 -1.50
C LYS A 22 17.01 16.34 -1.59
N CYS A 23 16.47 16.64 -2.76
CA CYS A 23 15.68 17.84 -2.99
C CYS A 23 14.27 17.72 -2.36
N SER A 24 13.65 18.85 -2.03
CA SER A 24 12.27 18.88 -1.50
C SER A 24 11.28 18.17 -2.43
N ASP A 25 11.39 18.38 -3.74
CA ASP A 25 10.53 17.74 -4.75
C ASP A 25 10.68 16.21 -4.74
N CYS A 26 11.93 15.75 -4.66
CA CYS A 26 12.30 14.34 -4.61
C CYS A 26 11.73 13.64 -3.37
N VAL A 27 11.70 14.37 -2.23
CA VAL A 27 11.11 13.89 -0.98
C VAL A 27 9.58 13.90 -1.08
N ARG A 28 9.00 14.93 -1.68
CA ARG A 28 7.54 15.04 -1.89
C ARG A 28 7.00 13.91 -2.76
N VAL A 29 7.64 13.62 -3.90
CA VAL A 29 7.23 12.53 -4.81
C VAL A 29 7.33 11.17 -4.10
N LYS A 30 8.41 10.94 -3.33
CA LYS A 30 8.52 9.71 -2.53
C LYS A 30 7.42 9.60 -1.47
N LYS A 31 7.01 10.72 -0.87
CA LYS A 31 5.96 10.76 0.15
C LYS A 31 4.57 10.54 -0.46
N ALA A 32 4.31 11.07 -1.66
CA ALA A 32 3.08 10.85 -2.41
C ALA A 32 2.92 9.37 -2.80
N GLY A 33 3.95 8.74 -3.37
CA GLY A 33 3.89 7.30 -3.70
C GLY A 33 3.66 6.40 -2.47
N LYS A 34 4.08 6.83 -1.28
CA LYS A 34 3.81 6.13 -0.02
C LYS A 34 2.37 6.30 0.46
N SER A 35 1.82 7.52 0.40
CA SER A 35 0.41 7.74 0.78
C SER A 35 -0.54 6.99 -0.16
N ASP A 36 -0.22 6.94 -1.45
CA ASP A 36 -1.01 6.22 -2.43
C ASP A 36 -0.96 4.71 -2.18
N ALA A 37 0.23 4.16 -1.86
CA ALA A 37 0.36 2.76 -1.48
C ALA A 37 -0.46 2.40 -0.22
N ILE A 38 -0.53 3.28 0.78
CA ILE A 38 -1.38 3.08 1.97
C ILE A 38 -2.87 3.11 1.58
N GLY A 39 -3.27 4.05 0.72
CA GLY A 39 -4.65 4.17 0.25
C GLY A 39 -5.12 2.93 -0.50
N TRP A 40 -4.33 2.45 -1.47
CA TRP A 40 -4.60 1.21 -2.18
C TRP A 40 -4.58 0.00 -1.26
N GLY A 41 -3.63 -0.07 -0.32
CA GLY A 41 -3.57 -1.15 0.66
C GLY A 41 -4.82 -1.22 1.55
N ALA A 42 -5.30 -0.07 2.04
CA ALA A 42 -6.53 0.00 2.82
C ALA A 42 -7.77 -0.43 2.00
N PHE A 43 -7.84 -0.05 0.73
CA PHE A 43 -8.91 -0.47 -0.17
C PHE A 43 -8.95 -2.00 -0.35
N PHE A 44 -7.80 -2.64 -0.59
CA PHE A 44 -7.72 -4.10 -0.70
C PHE A 44 -8.11 -4.82 0.59
N VAL A 45 -7.75 -4.27 1.75
CA VAL A 45 -8.16 -4.85 3.05
C VAL A 45 -9.67 -4.81 3.23
N ILE A 46 -10.31 -3.67 2.89
CA ILE A 46 -11.77 -3.52 2.98
C ILE A 46 -12.47 -4.50 2.04
N MET A 47 -12.01 -4.62 0.80
CA MET A 47 -12.57 -5.57 -0.18
C MET A 47 -12.39 -7.03 0.27
N GLY A 48 -11.24 -7.38 0.84
CA GLY A 48 -10.99 -8.70 1.42
C GLY A 48 -11.92 -9.02 2.58
N LEU A 49 -12.16 -8.07 3.48
CA LEU A 49 -13.12 -8.21 4.59
C LEU A 49 -14.55 -8.41 4.10
N LEU A 50 -14.99 -7.62 3.12
CA LEU A 50 -16.32 -7.75 2.52
C LEU A 50 -16.51 -9.12 1.86
N ALA A 51 -15.50 -9.58 1.11
CA ALA A 51 -15.50 -10.92 0.52
C ALA A 51 -15.58 -12.01 1.58
N LEU A 52 -14.85 -11.87 2.69
CA LEU A 52 -14.88 -12.84 3.79
C LEU A 52 -16.27 -12.93 4.44
N VAL A 53 -16.91 -11.78 4.70
CA VAL A 53 -18.28 -11.72 5.24
C VAL A 53 -19.29 -12.35 4.27
N ALA A 54 -19.18 -12.05 2.97
CA ALA A 54 -20.03 -12.65 1.94
C ALA A 54 -19.84 -14.16 1.85
N GLY A 55 -18.59 -14.65 1.96
CA GLY A 55 -18.27 -16.07 2.00
C GLY A 55 -18.91 -16.78 3.19
N ILE A 56 -18.87 -16.17 4.38
CA ILE A 56 -19.55 -16.71 5.57
C ILE A 56 -21.06 -16.79 5.32
N PHE A 57 -21.70 -15.75 4.79
CA PHE A 57 -23.14 -15.80 4.48
C PHE A 57 -23.51 -16.92 3.49
N LEU A 58 -22.69 -17.13 2.47
CA LEU A 58 -22.88 -18.19 1.48
C LEU A 58 -22.73 -19.59 2.06
N THR A 59 -21.86 -19.78 3.07
CA THR A 59 -21.74 -21.09 3.76
C THR A 59 -23.04 -21.53 4.44
N PHE A 60 -23.86 -20.57 4.88
CA PHE A 60 -25.14 -20.87 5.53
C PHE A 60 -26.32 -21.04 4.55
N GLN A 61 -26.22 -20.52 3.32
CA GLN A 61 -27.28 -20.64 2.30
C GLN A 61 -27.05 -21.73 1.26
N THR A 62 -25.80 -22.07 0.93
CA THR A 62 -25.47 -22.92 -0.23
C THR A 62 -24.36 -23.92 0.07
N GLN A 63 -24.54 -25.19 -0.33
CA GLN A 63 -23.57 -26.29 -0.16
C GLN A 63 -22.47 -26.35 -1.24
N SER A 64 -22.25 -25.29 -2.01
CA SER A 64 -21.19 -25.27 -3.03
C SER A 64 -19.83 -24.99 -2.37
N PHE A 65 -19.16 -26.05 -1.92
CA PHE A 65 -17.83 -25.97 -1.29
C PHE A 65 -16.78 -25.27 -2.16
N GLU A 66 -16.83 -25.46 -3.48
CA GLU A 66 -15.90 -24.86 -4.45
C GLU A 66 -15.91 -23.32 -4.40
N SER A 67 -17.10 -22.70 -4.36
CA SER A 67 -17.21 -21.23 -4.34
C SER A 67 -16.79 -20.64 -3.01
N ILE A 68 -17.00 -21.36 -1.91
CA ILE A 68 -16.55 -20.96 -0.56
C ILE A 68 -15.02 -20.99 -0.48
N ILE A 69 -14.38 -22.06 -0.96
CA ILE A 69 -12.92 -22.19 -0.97
C ILE A 69 -12.31 -21.10 -1.85
N PHE A 70 -12.87 -20.85 -3.03
CA PHE A 70 -12.39 -19.81 -3.93
C PHE A 70 -12.53 -18.41 -3.33
N LEU A 71 -13.67 -18.07 -2.70
CA LEU A 71 -13.85 -16.81 -1.98
C LEU A 71 -12.89 -16.67 -0.80
N GLY A 72 -12.66 -17.76 -0.07
CA GLY A 72 -11.72 -17.80 1.05
C GLY A 72 -10.29 -17.49 0.61
N ILE A 73 -9.80 -18.16 -0.44
CA ILE A 73 -8.44 -17.95 -0.97
C ILE A 73 -8.28 -16.52 -1.50
N THR A 74 -9.25 -16.04 -2.28
CA THR A 74 -9.20 -14.68 -2.83
C THR A 74 -9.25 -13.60 -1.74
N SER A 75 -10.08 -13.78 -0.70
CA SER A 75 -10.12 -12.86 0.44
C SER A 75 -8.80 -12.80 1.22
N CYS A 76 -8.18 -13.96 1.51
CA CYS A 76 -6.87 -14.04 2.14
C CYS A 76 -5.76 -13.38 1.28
N ALA A 77 -5.80 -13.58 -0.04
CA ALA A 77 -4.84 -12.95 -0.95
C ALA A 77 -4.98 -11.41 -0.93
N LEU A 78 -6.21 -10.89 -0.95
CA LEU A 78 -6.47 -9.45 -0.88
C LEU A 78 -6.03 -8.83 0.45
N LEU A 79 -6.26 -9.53 1.57
CA LEU A 79 -5.83 -9.08 2.90
C LEU A 79 -4.31 -9.04 3.03
N THR A 80 -3.61 -10.06 2.54
CA THR A 80 -2.15 -10.12 2.60
C THR A 80 -1.50 -9.07 1.69
N LEU A 81 -1.99 -8.89 0.46
CA LEU A 81 -1.53 -7.84 -0.45
C LEU A 81 -1.82 -6.45 0.10
N GLY A 82 -3.03 -6.22 0.61
CA GLY A 82 -3.41 -4.95 1.22
C GLY A 82 -2.57 -4.61 2.44
N GLY A 83 -2.35 -5.58 3.34
CA GLY A 83 -1.47 -5.43 4.50
C GLY A 83 -0.02 -5.15 4.11
N PHE A 84 0.50 -5.83 3.08
CA PHE A 84 1.85 -5.58 2.57
C PHE A 84 2.01 -4.18 1.99
N LEU A 85 1.03 -3.69 1.23
CA LEU A 85 1.03 -2.33 0.67
C LEU A 85 0.99 -1.25 1.76
N ILE A 86 0.21 -1.47 2.83
CA ILE A 86 0.19 -0.56 3.99
C ILE A 86 1.55 -0.55 4.69
N LEU A 87 2.16 -1.72 4.91
CA LEU A 87 3.48 -1.82 5.53
C LEU A 87 4.57 -1.18 4.67
N TYR A 88 4.51 -1.35 3.36
CA TYR A 88 5.42 -0.72 2.41
C TYR A 88 5.26 0.80 2.40
N GLY A 89 4.02 1.31 2.40
CA GLY A 89 3.76 2.74 2.46
C GLY A 89 4.17 3.40 3.79
N ARG A 90 4.22 2.64 4.90
CA ARG A 90 4.72 3.14 6.20
C ARG A 90 6.25 3.22 6.29
N LYS A 91 7.01 2.33 5.65
CA LYS A 91 8.50 2.30 5.68
C LYS A 91 9.10 3.29 4.69
#